data_AF-A0A3T1AW68-F1
#
_entry.id   AF-A0A3T1AW68-F1
#
_cell.length_a   1.000
_cell.length_b   1.000
_cell.length_c   1.000
_cell.angle_alpha   90.00
_cell.angle_beta   90.00
_cell.angle_gamma   90.00
#
_symmetry.space_group_name_H-M   'P 1'
#
loop_
_entity.id
_entity.type
_entity.pdbx_description
1 polymer ?
#
loop_
_entity_poly.entity_id
_entity_poly.type
_entity_poly.pdbx_seq_one_letter_code
_entity_poly.pdbx_strand_id
1 'polypeptide(L)'
;MPRRVLGDRLGPGDRGASPVEFAIIAGPMLVLGFIVLQAGFVFHAQSIALGAATQGVNAARGYHSSAGAGDRQARQFLAAAGTGLTNQNVTVGRSGTAVTVTVTGRAVALIPGLSFSIRRTAHGPVERVTQP
;
A
#
# COMPACT_ATOMS: atom_id res chain seq x y z
N MET A 1 -8.10 53.37 -60.53
CA MET A 1 -9.17 52.95 -59.60
C MET A 1 -8.90 51.51 -59.16
N PRO A 2 -8.78 51.21 -57.85
CA PRO A 2 -8.34 49.92 -57.34
C PRO A 2 -9.53 48.99 -57.04
N ARG A 3 -9.40 47.69 -57.32
CA ARG A 3 -10.23 46.65 -56.67
C ARG A 3 -9.34 45.80 -55.78
N ARG A 4 -9.32 46.18 -54.50
CA ARG A 4 -9.02 45.26 -53.40
C ARG A 4 -10.17 44.26 -53.30
N VAL A 5 -9.85 42.98 -53.28
CA VAL A 5 -10.68 41.95 -52.63
C VAL A 5 -9.67 40.95 -52.04
N LEU A 6 -9.36 41.11 -50.76
CA LEU A 6 -10.00 40.38 -49.65
C LEU A 6 -9.55 38.91 -49.74
N GLY A 7 -8.47 38.53 -49.07
CA GLY A 7 -8.32 38.58 -47.62
C GLY A 7 -8.29 37.12 -47.16
N ASP A 8 -7.17 36.74 -46.54
CA ASP A 8 -6.89 35.42 -45.99
C ASP A 8 -8.12 34.76 -45.36
N ARG A 9 -8.42 33.54 -45.83
CA ARG A 9 -9.14 32.55 -45.02
C ARG A 9 -8.24 31.36 -44.81
N LEU A 10 -7.18 31.59 -44.04
CA LEU A 10 -6.43 30.54 -43.38
C LEU A 10 -7.36 29.87 -42.36
N GLY A 11 -7.59 28.57 -42.57
CA GLY A 11 -7.99 27.61 -41.55
C GLY A 11 -9.46 27.67 -41.12
N PRO A 12 -10.27 26.63 -41.40
CA PRO A 12 -11.34 26.26 -40.47
C PRO A 12 -10.67 26.12 -39.10
N GLY A 13 -10.99 27.04 -38.19
CA GLY A 13 -10.48 27.01 -36.83
C GLY A 13 -10.66 25.59 -36.32
N ASP A 14 -9.53 24.97 -35.96
CA ASP A 14 -9.52 23.74 -35.19
C ASP A 14 -10.55 23.93 -34.09
N ARG A 15 -11.69 23.29 -34.28
CA ARG A 15 -12.75 23.18 -33.29
C ARG A 15 -12.14 22.29 -32.23
N GLY A 16 -11.26 22.91 -31.43
CA GLY A 16 -10.68 22.31 -30.26
C GLY A 16 -11.86 21.72 -29.52
N ALA A 17 -11.86 20.40 -29.44
CA ALA A 17 -12.71 19.69 -28.50
C ALA A 17 -12.67 20.52 -27.23
N SER A 18 -13.83 21.07 -26.86
CA SER A 18 -13.87 22.12 -25.85
C SER A 18 -13.05 21.62 -24.66
N PRO A 19 -12.12 22.41 -24.09
CA PRO A 19 -11.28 21.95 -22.98
C PRO A 19 -12.09 21.29 -21.85
N VAL A 20 -13.36 21.69 -21.74
CA VAL A 20 -14.41 21.09 -20.90
C VAL A 20 -14.74 19.64 -21.26
N GLU A 21 -15.02 19.32 -22.53
CA GLU A 21 -15.31 17.94 -22.98
C GLU A 21 -14.11 17.02 -22.76
N PHE A 22 -12.90 17.52 -23.02
CA PHE A 22 -11.68 16.78 -22.70
C PHE A 22 -11.53 16.56 -21.20
N ALA A 23 -11.78 17.58 -20.35
CA ALA A 23 -11.70 17.45 -18.90
C ALA A 23 -12.75 16.46 -18.33
N ILE A 24 -13.94 16.40 -18.93
CA ILE A 24 -15.00 15.44 -18.55
C ILE A 24 -14.55 14.00 -18.76
N ILE A 25 -13.74 13.72 -19.79
CA ILE A 25 -13.22 12.36 -20.06
C ILE A 25 -11.90 12.11 -19.32
N ALA A 26 -10.97 13.06 -19.40
CA ALA A 26 -9.64 12.94 -18.81
C ALA A 26 -9.68 12.89 -17.27
N GLY A 27 -10.61 13.62 -16.64
CA GLY A 27 -10.77 13.63 -15.18
C GLY A 27 -11.05 12.23 -14.61
N PRO A 28 -12.14 11.56 -15.03
CA PRO A 28 -12.43 10.19 -14.62
C PRO A 28 -11.31 9.19 -14.97
N MET A 29 -10.69 9.28 -16.15
CA MET A 29 -9.55 8.41 -16.49
C MET A 29 -8.37 8.59 -15.53
N LEU A 30 -8.06 9.84 -15.17
CA LEU A 30 -7.00 10.16 -14.21
C LEU A 30 -7.35 9.64 -12.81
N VAL A 31 -8.60 9.80 -12.36
CA VAL A 31 -9.08 9.21 -11.09
C VAL A 31 -8.96 7.69 -11.10
N LEU A 32 -9.34 7.02 -12.18
CA LEU A 32 -9.16 5.57 -12.34
C LEU A 32 -7.69 5.17 -12.29
N GLY A 33 -6.80 5.92 -12.95
CA GLY A 33 -5.36 5.72 -12.88
C GLY A 33 -4.84 5.82 -11.44
N PHE A 34 -5.27 6.83 -10.69
CA PHE A 34 -4.95 6.94 -9.27
C PHE A 34 -5.49 5.76 -8.46
N ILE A 35 -6.72 5.31 -8.70
CA ILE A 35 -7.29 4.14 -8.00
C ILE A 35 -6.43 2.89 -8.23
N VAL A 36 -6.00 2.63 -9.47
CA VAL A 36 -5.14 1.48 -9.80
C VAL A 36 -3.80 1.58 -9.09
N LEU A 37 -3.16 2.74 -9.13
CA LEU A 37 -1.89 2.97 -8.41
C LEU A 37 -2.04 2.77 -6.89
N GLN A 38 -3.10 3.33 -6.31
CA GLN A 38 -3.40 3.20 -4.88
C GLN A 38 -3.66 1.74 -4.49
N ALA A 39 -4.39 0.98 -5.31
CA ALA A 39 -4.59 -0.45 -5.09
C ALA A 39 -3.26 -1.21 -5.09
N GLY A 40 -2.34 -0.87 -5.99
CA GLY A 40 -0.98 -1.41 -6.00
C GLY A 40 -0.21 -1.12 -4.72
N PHE A 41 -0.22 0.13 -4.24
CA PHE A 41 0.44 0.50 -2.98
C PHE A 41 -0.18 -0.19 -1.76
N VAL A 42 -1.51 -0.29 -1.72
CA VAL A 42 -2.22 -1.01 -0.67
C VAL A 42 -1.85 -2.49 -0.67
N PHE A 43 -1.79 -3.12 -1.84
CA PHE A 43 -1.38 -4.51 -1.97
C PHE A 43 0.06 -4.72 -1.51
N HIS A 44 0.99 -3.87 -1.95
CA HIS A 44 2.39 -3.91 -1.54
C HIS A 44 2.55 -3.78 -0.02
N ALA A 45 1.84 -2.82 0.60
CA ALA A 45 1.80 -2.63 2.05
C ALA A 45 1.26 -3.87 2.79
N GLN A 46 0.22 -4.51 2.25
CA GLN A 46 -0.33 -5.75 2.82
C GLN A 46 0.65 -6.92 2.74
N SER A 47 1.36 -7.07 1.63
CA SER A 47 2.38 -8.12 1.45
C SER A 47 3.52 -7.96 2.47
N ILE A 48 3.99 -6.73 2.69
CA ILE A 48 5.03 -6.43 3.70
C ILE A 48 4.52 -6.77 5.10
N ALA A 49 3.30 -6.35 5.46
CA ALA A 49 2.72 -6.59 6.78
C ALA A 49 2.52 -8.09 7.06
N LEU A 50 2.08 -8.86 6.05
CA LEU A 50 1.92 -10.31 6.17
C LEU A 50 3.28 -11.02 6.32
N GLY A 51 4.29 -10.60 5.55
CA GLY A 51 5.65 -11.10 5.69
C GLY A 51 6.22 -10.85 7.09
N ALA A 52 6.07 -9.63 7.60
CA ALA A 52 6.50 -9.26 8.95
C ALA A 52 5.81 -10.09 10.04
N ALA A 53 4.49 -10.25 9.93
CA ALA A 53 3.71 -11.07 10.87
C ALA A 53 4.16 -12.53 10.85
N THR A 54 4.44 -13.08 9.67
CA THR A 54 4.90 -14.47 9.49
C THR A 54 6.29 -14.68 10.10
N GLN A 55 7.21 -13.74 9.86
CA GLN A 55 8.55 -13.81 10.47
C GLN A 55 8.51 -13.65 11.99
N GLY A 56 7.66 -12.75 12.50
CA GLY A 56 7.46 -12.59 13.95
C GLY A 56 6.91 -13.85 14.60
N VAL A 57 5.94 -14.52 13.95
CA VAL A 57 5.40 -15.81 14.41
C VAL A 57 6.51 -16.86 14.43
N ASN A 58 7.26 -17.03 13.34
CA ASN A 58 8.33 -18.03 13.26
C ASN A 58 9.41 -17.81 14.33
N ALA A 59 9.81 -16.57 14.56
CA ALA A 59 10.76 -16.23 15.62
C ALA A 59 10.20 -16.55 17.01
N ALA A 60 8.92 -16.27 17.28
CA ALA A 60 8.28 -16.49 18.58
C ALA A 60 7.83 -17.94 18.83
N ARG A 61 7.85 -18.83 17.81
CA ARG A 61 7.50 -20.25 17.93
C ARG A 61 8.57 -21.10 18.62
N GLY A 62 9.83 -20.66 18.67
CA GLY A 62 10.92 -21.43 19.27
C GLY A 62 10.72 -21.71 20.77
N TYR A 63 11.21 -22.87 21.23
CA TYR A 63 11.00 -23.38 22.60
C TYR A 63 11.51 -22.41 23.69
N HIS A 64 12.61 -21.70 23.42
CA HIS A 64 13.21 -20.67 24.30
C HIS A 64 12.86 -19.24 23.87
N SER A 65 11.96 -19.10 22.89
CA SER A 65 11.62 -17.78 22.35
C SER A 65 10.60 -17.07 23.22
N SER A 66 10.48 -15.76 23.04
CA SER A 66 9.58 -14.88 23.80
C SER A 66 8.79 -13.96 22.88
N ALA A 67 7.73 -13.36 23.40
CA ALA A 67 6.97 -12.35 22.64
C ALA A 67 7.88 -11.18 22.18
N GLY A 68 8.89 -10.81 22.98
CA GLY A 68 9.88 -9.80 22.63
C GLY A 68 10.85 -10.23 21.52
N ALA A 69 11.12 -11.53 21.35
CA ALA A 69 11.89 -12.03 20.21
C ALA A 69 11.09 -11.92 18.89
N GLY A 70 9.78 -12.24 18.94
CA GLY A 70 8.88 -12.05 17.81
C GLY A 70 8.72 -10.58 17.39
N ASP A 71 8.61 -9.67 18.35
CA ASP A 71 8.49 -8.23 18.09
C ASP A 71 9.77 -7.68 17.43
N ARG A 72 10.96 -8.02 17.96
CA ARG A 72 12.24 -7.60 17.39
C ARG A 72 12.42 -8.09 15.95
N GLN A 73 12.11 -9.37 15.67
CA GLN A 73 12.24 -9.92 14.33
C GLN A 73 11.26 -9.26 13.34
N ALA A 74 10.00 -9.09 13.75
CA ALA A 74 9.00 -8.43 12.91
C ALA A 74 9.41 -6.98 12.59
N ARG A 75 9.96 -6.24 13.57
CA ARG A 75 10.49 -4.89 13.36
C ARG A 75 11.72 -4.86 12.46
N GLN A 76 12.63 -5.84 12.57
CA GLN A 76 13.78 -5.95 11.68
C GLN A 76 13.36 -6.21 10.23
N PHE A 77 12.37 -7.09 10.02
CA PHE A 77 11.82 -7.32 8.69
C PHE A 77 11.16 -6.07 8.11
N LEU A 78 10.38 -5.35 8.93
CA LEU A 78 9.78 -4.07 8.52
C LEU A 78 10.84 -3.03 8.17
N ALA A 79 11.93 -2.95 8.93
CA ALA A 79 13.05 -2.05 8.64
C ALA A 79 13.76 -2.41 7.33
N ALA A 80 13.93 -3.70 7.03
CA ALA A 80 14.52 -4.18 5.78
C ALA A 80 13.59 -3.99 4.57
N ALA A 81 12.28 -4.05 4.77
CA ALA A 81 11.28 -3.83 3.72
C ALA A 81 11.15 -2.37 3.26
N GLY A 82 11.73 -1.40 3.98
CA GLY A 82 11.79 0.01 3.58
C GLY A 82 10.53 0.83 3.87
N THR A 83 10.39 1.99 3.21
CA THR A 83 9.40 3.05 3.52
C THR A 83 7.97 2.78 3.02
N GLY A 84 7.57 1.53 2.81
CA GLY A 84 6.24 1.17 2.27
C GLY A 84 5.09 1.26 3.28
N LEU A 85 5.40 1.23 4.59
CA LEU A 85 4.44 1.34 5.69
C LEU A 85 4.84 2.49 6.63
N THR A 86 3.92 3.41 6.90
CA THR A 86 4.12 4.49 7.87
C THR A 86 3.32 4.19 9.15
N ASN A 87 3.74 4.73 10.31
CA ASN A 87 3.07 4.53 11.60
C ASN A 87 2.87 3.04 11.97
N GLN A 88 3.93 2.26 11.77
CA GLN A 88 3.95 0.82 12.00
C GLN A 88 3.86 0.48 13.50
N ASN A 89 2.99 -0.47 13.84
CA ASN A 89 2.87 -1.01 15.19
C ASN A 89 2.71 -2.53 15.12
N VAL A 90 3.54 -3.23 15.90
CA VAL A 90 3.57 -4.69 16.00
C VAL A 90 3.07 -5.09 17.38
N THR A 91 2.17 -6.06 17.44
CA THR A 91 1.65 -6.62 18.68
C THR A 91 1.76 -8.13 18.63
N VAL A 92 2.51 -8.70 19.57
CA VAL A 92 2.74 -10.14 19.68
C VAL A 92 1.97 -10.66 20.89
N GLY A 93 0.97 -11.49 20.63
CA GLY A 93 0.25 -12.25 21.65
C GLY A 93 0.75 -13.69 21.66
N ARG A 94 1.25 -14.16 22.80
CA ARG A 94 1.61 -15.58 22.99
C ARG A 94 0.65 -16.20 24.00
N SER A 95 -0.01 -17.27 23.58
CA SER A 95 -0.75 -18.19 24.44
C SER A 95 0.03 -19.50 24.55
N GLY A 96 -0.20 -20.30 25.60
CA GLY A 96 0.56 -21.52 25.89
C GLY A 96 0.57 -22.57 24.75
N THR A 97 -0.34 -22.46 23.79
CA THR A 97 -0.47 -23.36 22.62
C THR A 97 -0.32 -22.66 21.27
N ALA A 98 -0.33 -21.32 21.23
CA ALA A 98 -0.36 -20.57 19.98
C ALA A 98 0.30 -19.19 20.08
N VAL A 99 0.95 -18.76 19.01
CA VAL A 99 1.49 -17.42 18.83
C VAL A 99 0.65 -16.67 17.80
N THR A 100 0.32 -15.43 18.10
CA THR A 100 -0.35 -14.50 17.19
C THR A 100 0.49 -13.23 17.07
N VAL A 101 0.77 -12.81 15.85
CA VAL A 101 1.44 -11.53 15.59
C VAL A 101 0.52 -10.68 14.71
N THR A 102 0.16 -9.50 15.23
CA THR A 102 -0.61 -8.50 14.50
C THR A 102 0.30 -7.34 14.12
N VAL A 103 0.31 -7.00 12.85
CA VAL A 103 1.02 -5.84 12.31
C VAL A 103 -0.01 -4.84 11.78
N THR A 104 0.10 -3.61 12.24
CA THR A 104 -0.73 -2.48 11.80
C THR A 104 0.15 -1.38 11.26
N GLY A 105 -0.39 -0.59 10.34
CA GLY A 105 0.30 0.56 9.77
C GLY A 105 -0.59 1.33 8.83
N ARG A 106 -0.02 2.34 8.17
CA ARG A 106 -0.67 3.12 7.12
C ARG A 106 0.09 2.95 5.82
N ALA A 107 -0.63 2.70 4.73
CA ALA A 107 -0.05 2.72 3.40
C ALA A 107 0.25 4.18 3.01
N VAL A 108 1.28 4.37 2.18
CA VAL A 108 1.63 5.68 1.62
C VAL A 108 0.47 6.17 0.76
N ALA A 109 -0.06 7.35 1.11
CA ALA A 109 -1.14 7.97 0.36
C ALA A 109 -0.57 9.10 -0.52
N LEU A 110 -0.80 9.00 -1.83
CA LEU A 110 -0.42 10.05 -2.78
C LEU A 110 -1.31 11.31 -2.69
N ILE A 111 -2.51 11.20 -2.13
CA ILE A 111 -3.44 12.34 -1.98
C ILE A 111 -3.33 12.87 -0.55
N PRO A 112 -2.90 14.13 -0.34
CA PRO A 112 -2.84 14.74 0.98
C PRO A 112 -4.22 14.74 1.65
N GLY A 113 -4.31 14.20 2.87
CA GLY A 113 -5.56 14.11 3.64
C GLY A 113 -6.29 12.76 3.59
N LEU A 114 -5.93 11.87 2.65
CA LEU A 114 -6.40 10.48 2.64
C LEU A 114 -5.39 9.59 3.35
N SER A 115 -5.87 8.68 4.21
CA SER A 115 -5.01 7.71 4.87
C SER A 115 -5.65 6.32 4.80
N PHE A 116 -4.89 5.33 4.33
CA PHE A 116 -5.34 3.95 4.25
C PHE A 116 -4.69 3.12 5.35
N SER A 117 -5.46 2.79 6.39
CA SER A 117 -5.00 1.93 7.48
C SER A 117 -4.98 0.46 7.04
N ILE A 118 -3.84 -0.19 7.25
CA ILE A 118 -3.64 -1.62 7.00
C ILE A 118 -3.53 -2.34 8.34
N ARG A 119 -4.26 -3.45 8.49
CA ARG A 119 -4.14 -4.40 9.61
C ARG A 119 -4.04 -5.82 9.06
N ARG A 120 -2.98 -6.53 9.44
CA ARG A 120 -2.76 -7.94 9.08
C ARG A 120 -2.30 -8.73 10.31
N THR A 121 -2.84 -9.93 10.44
CA THR A 121 -2.58 -10.83 11.56
C THR A 121 -2.13 -12.18 11.03
N ALA A 122 -1.05 -12.71 11.59
CA ALA A 122 -0.60 -14.08 11.34
C ALA A 122 -0.70 -14.89 12.63
N HIS A 123 -1.04 -16.18 12.48
CA HIS A 123 -1.17 -17.12 13.58
C HIS A 123 -0.25 -18.32 13.37
N GLY A 124 0.17 -18.94 14.47
CA GLY A 124 1.00 -20.13 14.42
C GLY A 124 0.97 -20.99 15.68
N PRO A 125 0.97 -22.33 15.54
CA PRO A 125 1.11 -23.22 16.69
C PRO A 125 2.49 -23.08 17.32
N VAL A 126 2.57 -23.12 18.65
CA VAL A 126 3.86 -23.21 19.37
C VAL A 126 4.39 -24.62 19.18
N GLU A 127 5.63 -24.78 18.71
CA GLU A 127 6.26 -26.09 18.60
C GLU A 127 6.47 -26.66 20.02
N ARG A 128 5.70 -27.70 20.35
CA ARG A 128 6.01 -28.61 21.45
C ARG A 128 6.86 -29.74 20.88
N VAL A 129 8.05 -29.96 21.43
CA VAL A 129 8.80 -31.21 21.22
C VAL A 129 7.96 -32.35 21.79
N THR A 130 7.23 -33.06 20.95
CA THR A 130 6.84 -34.43 21.26
C THR A 130 8.11 -35.27 21.14
N GLN A 131 8.68 -35.62 22.30
CA GLN A 131 9.70 -36.66 22.38
C GLN A 131 9.07 -38.00 21.97
N PRO A 132 9.73 -38.82 21.14
CA PRO A 132 9.30 -40.18 20.83
C PRO A 132 9.45 -41.11 22.03
#